data_AF-W2YEJ5-F1
#
_entry.id   AF-W2YEJ5-F1
#
_cell.length_a   1.000
_cell.length_b   1.000
_cell.length_c   1.000
_cell.angle_alpha   90.00
_cell.angle_beta   90.00
_cell.angle_gamma   90.00
#
_symmetry.space_group_name_H-M   'P 1'
#
loop_
_entity.id
_entity.type
_entity.pdbx_description
1 polymer ?
#
loop_
_entity_poly.entity_id
_entity_poly.type
_entity_poly.pdbx_seq_one_letter_code
_entity_poly.pdbx_strand_id
1 'polypeptide(L)'
;MKDILVTQPFVMKNKRVLLPTNVRGYHWCGAVFDFESSITMILDPLQQPKQIEECKNTIKVLLPEKIEKIIVKHEECMKQTYVVICGPLVLPLFECAARGITLPTAMSKNLLWYFRLRFCGI
;
A
#
# COMPACT_ATOMS: atom_id res chain seq x y z
N MET A 1 -27.05 1.03 -1.43
CA MET A 1 -25.86 0.93 -0.54
C MET A 1 -25.53 -0.54 -0.49
N LYS A 2 -24.42 -0.98 -1.11
CA LYS A 2 -24.08 -2.41 -1.15
C LYS A 2 -23.51 -2.80 0.20
N ASP A 3 -24.07 -3.86 0.77
CA ASP A 3 -23.62 -4.52 1.99
C ASP A 3 -22.12 -4.80 1.93
N ILE A 4 -21.34 -3.97 2.63
CA ILE A 4 -20.00 -4.37 3.05
C ILE A 4 -20.27 -5.36 4.19
N LEU A 5 -20.27 -6.65 3.85
CA LEU A 5 -20.29 -7.73 4.82
C LEU A 5 -19.30 -7.42 5.94
N VAL A 6 -19.83 -7.13 7.12
CA VAL A 6 -19.08 -6.92 8.37
C VAL A 6 -18.58 -8.28 8.86
N THR A 7 -17.80 -8.97 8.04
CA THR A 7 -16.84 -9.95 8.53
C THR A 7 -15.58 -9.14 8.74
N GLN A 8 -15.18 -8.88 9.99
CA GLN A 8 -13.93 -8.17 10.30
C GLN A 8 -12.81 -8.75 9.42
N PRO A 9 -12.33 -8.04 8.37
CA PRO A 9 -11.38 -8.61 7.41
C PRO A 9 -10.02 -8.94 8.03
N PHE A 10 -9.84 -8.46 9.27
CA PHE A 10 -8.61 -8.45 10.02
C PHE A 10 -8.75 -9.36 11.23
N VAL A 11 -8.95 -10.66 10.95
CA VAL A 11 -8.83 -11.69 11.98
C VAL A 11 -7.43 -11.57 12.60
N MET A 12 -7.35 -11.55 13.93
CA MET A 12 -6.13 -11.34 14.74
C MET A 12 -4.96 -12.32 14.46
N LYS A 13 -5.08 -13.22 13.48
CA LYS A 13 -4.04 -14.16 13.04
C LYS A 13 -3.14 -13.60 11.94
N ASN A 14 -3.54 -12.53 11.25
CA ASN A 14 -2.73 -11.97 10.17
C ASN A 14 -1.51 -11.24 10.73
N LYS A 15 -0.31 -11.60 10.28
CA LYS A 15 0.93 -10.86 10.62
C LYS A 15 1.00 -9.51 9.91
N ARG A 16 0.53 -9.46 8.67
CA ARG A 16 0.54 -8.27 7.82
C ARG A 16 -0.74 -8.17 7.01
N VAL A 17 -1.17 -6.95 6.75
CA VAL A 17 -2.25 -6.62 5.82
C VAL A 17 -1.69 -5.72 4.74
N LEU A 18 -1.93 -6.11 3.48
CA LEU A 18 -1.55 -5.35 2.30
C LEU A 18 -2.82 -4.70 1.76
N LEU A 19 -2.85 -3.37 1.73
CA LEU A 19 -4.02 -2.60 1.36
C LEU A 19 -3.71 -1.71 0.15
N PRO A 20 -4.11 -2.12 -1.07
CA PRO A 20 -4.14 -1.21 -2.21
C PRO A 20 -5.27 -0.20 -2.01
N THR A 21 -4.96 1.09 -2.05
CA THR A 21 -5.96 2.17 -1.95
C THR A 21 -6.07 2.89 -3.27
N ASN A 22 -7.28 2.91 -3.83
CA ASN A 22 -7.56 3.71 -5.03
C ASN A 22 -8.05 5.09 -4.59
N VAL A 23 -7.19 6.08 -4.76
CA VAL A 23 -7.44 7.47 -4.48
C VAL A 23 -8.15 8.10 -5.69
N ARG A 24 -9.41 8.51 -5.48
CA ARG A 24 -10.27 9.20 -6.46
C ARG A 24 -10.59 8.43 -7.76
N GLY A 25 -10.43 7.12 -7.78
CA GLY A 25 -10.80 6.27 -8.92
C GLY A 25 -9.72 6.13 -10.00
N TYR A 26 -8.61 6.87 -9.91
CA TYR A 26 -7.58 6.89 -10.96
C TYR A 26 -6.14 6.74 -10.46
N HIS A 27 -5.90 6.82 -9.16
CA HIS A 27 -4.56 6.78 -8.60
C HIS A 27 -4.43 5.69 -7.55
N TRP A 28 -3.36 4.90 -7.62
CA TRP A 28 -3.10 3.84 -6.65
C TRP A 28 -2.05 4.27 -5.64
N CYS A 29 -2.42 4.17 -4.37
CA CYS A 29 -1.50 4.18 -3.23
C CYS A 29 -1.46 2.78 -2.60
N GLY A 30 -0.44 2.53 -1.81
CA GLY A 30 -0.26 1.27 -1.08
C GLY A 30 -0.12 1.53 0.40
N ALA A 31 -0.71 0.67 1.21
CA ALA A 31 -0.42 0.61 2.63
C ALA A 31 -0.10 -0.82 3.07
N VAL A 32 0.91 -0.95 3.93
CA VAL A 32 1.25 -2.20 4.59
C VAL A 32 1.09 -1.97 6.07
N PHE A 33 0.15 -2.69 6.68
CA PHE A 33 0.02 -2.74 8.13
C PHE A 33 0.73 -3.98 8.66
N ASP A 34 1.71 -3.79 9.53
CA ASP A 34 2.43 -4.86 10.21
C ASP A 34 1.96 -4.94 11.68
N PHE A 35 1.31 -6.06 12.04
CA PHE A 35 0.73 -6.25 13.37
C PHE A 35 1.79 -6.51 14.46
N GLU A 36 2.97 -6.99 14.09
CA GLU A 36 4.06 -7.27 15.04
C GLU A 36 4.72 -5.94 15.48
N SER A 37 4.94 -5.02 14.55
CA SER A 37 5.58 -3.72 14.83
C SER A 37 4.62 -2.56 15.07
N SER A 38 3.32 -2.74 14.81
CA SER A 38 2.32 -1.65 14.77
C SER A 38 2.69 -0.50 13.80
N ILE A 39 3.55 -0.78 12.81
CA ILE A 39 3.95 0.19 11.79
C ILE A 39 3.02 0.06 10.60
N THR A 40 2.52 1.19 10.13
CA THR A 40 1.88 1.30 8.82
C THR A 40 2.81 2.03 7.87
N MET A 41 3.30 1.34 6.86
CA MET A 41 4.03 1.96 5.76
C MET A 41 3.03 2.37 4.69
N ILE A 42 2.97 3.66 4.36
CA ILE A 42 2.18 4.19 3.26
C ILE A 42 3.12 4.61 2.14
N LEU A 43 2.81 4.17 0.93
CA LEU A 43 3.44 4.61 -0.28
C LEU A 43 2.41 5.31 -1.15
N ASP A 44 2.69 6.56 -1.46
CA ASP A 44 2.10 7.24 -2.59
C ASP A 44 3.17 7.42 -3.68
N PRO A 45 3.03 6.75 -4.83
CA PRO A 45 3.96 6.93 -5.95
C PRO A 45 4.09 8.40 -6.40
N LEU A 46 3.05 9.23 -6.28
CA LEU A 46 3.12 10.65 -6.64
C LEU A 46 3.63 11.55 -5.51
N GLN A 47 3.82 11.00 -4.30
CA GLN A 47 4.34 11.69 -3.13
C GLN A 47 3.51 12.94 -2.77
N GLN A 48 2.20 12.89 -2.98
CA GLN A 48 1.25 13.97 -2.74
C GLN A 48 0.67 13.87 -1.33
N PRO A 49 0.88 14.89 -0.47
CA PRO A 49 0.37 14.90 0.90
C PRO A 49 -1.13 14.59 0.99
N LYS A 50 -1.92 15.14 0.05
CA LYS A 50 -3.38 14.93 0.02
C LYS A 50 -3.76 13.47 -0.23
N GLN A 51 -3.03 12.74 -1.07
CA GLN A 51 -3.32 11.34 -1.39
C GLN A 51 -2.90 10.42 -0.23
N ILE A 52 -1.81 10.78 0.45
CA ILE A 52 -1.38 10.11 1.68
C ILE A 52 -2.43 10.26 2.78
N GLU A 53 -2.98 11.46 2.98
CA GLU A 53 -4.06 11.68 3.96
C GLU A 53 -5.35 10.93 3.59
N GLU A 54 -5.73 10.88 2.31
CA GLU A 54 -6.87 10.08 1.84
C GLU A 54 -6.64 8.57 2.11
N CYS A 55 -5.42 8.08 1.90
CA CYS A 55 -5.03 6.70 2.25
C CYS A 55 -5.11 6.45 3.76
N LYS A 56 -4.57 7.36 4.58
CA LYS A 56 -4.68 7.30 6.05
C LYS A 56 -6.14 7.23 6.50
N ASN A 57 -7.01 8.08 5.96
CA ASN A 57 -8.43 8.07 6.31
C ASN A 57 -9.11 6.75 5.93
N THR A 58 -8.76 6.17 4.79
CA THR A 58 -9.24 4.84 4.37
C THR A 58 -8.81 3.76 5.36
N ILE A 59 -7.54 3.76 5.75
CA ILE A 59 -7.01 2.83 6.76
C ILE A 59 -7.75 3.00 8.09
N LYS A 60 -8.02 4.26 8.49
CA LYS A 60 -8.74 4.54 9.74
C LYS A 60 -10.15 3.94 9.76
N VAL A 61 -10.86 4.02 8.64
CA VAL A 61 -12.21 3.44 8.50
C VAL A 61 -12.18 1.91 8.56
N LEU A 62 -11.14 1.30 7.98
CA LEU A 62 -11.01 -0.16 7.91
C LEU A 62 -10.46 -0.80 9.20
N LEU A 63 -9.61 -0.07 9.93
CA LEU A 63 -8.89 -0.54 11.12
C LEU A 63 -9.09 0.40 12.34
N PRO A 64 -10.34 0.72 12.73
CA PRO A 64 -10.62 1.74 13.75
C PRO A 64 -9.94 1.46 15.09
N GLU A 65 -9.91 0.18 15.51
CA GLU A 65 -9.40 -0.23 16.82
C GLU A 65 -7.87 -0.22 16.95
N LYS A 66 -7.14 -0.06 15.84
CA LYS A 66 -5.67 -0.18 15.85
C LYS A 66 -4.95 1.15 15.69
N ILE A 67 -5.64 2.22 15.28
CA ILE A 67 -5.06 3.53 14.91
C ILE A 67 -4.27 4.19 16.04
N GLU A 68 -4.70 4.05 17.29
CA GLU A 68 -4.06 4.73 18.42
C GLU A 68 -2.59 4.33 18.62
N LYS A 69 -2.18 3.16 18.08
CA LYS A 69 -0.81 2.63 18.19
C LYS A 69 -0.04 2.66 16.87
N ILE A 70 -0.62 3.22 15.80
CA ILE A 70 -0.02 3.18 14.47
C ILE A 70 1.06 4.25 14.31
N ILE A 71 2.28 3.80 14.06
CA ILE A 71 3.33 4.67 13.52
C ILE A 71 3.19 4.66 12.00
N VAL A 72 2.76 5.79 11.42
CA VAL A 72 2.69 5.94 9.97
C VAL A 72 4.04 6.39 9.44
N LYS A 73 4.68 5.54 8.63
CA LYS A 73 5.89 5.89 7.87
C LYS A 73 5.51 6.13 6.42
N HIS A 74 6.07 7.17 5.83
CA HIS A 74 5.93 7.45 4.42
C HIS A 74 7.14 6.88 3.68
N GLU A 75 6.89 6.10 2.62
CA GLU A 75 7.94 5.61 1.74
C GLU A 75 8.21 6.64 0.64
N GLU A 76 9.44 7.15 0.60
CA GLU A 76 9.85 8.26 -0.28
C GLU A 76 10.67 7.79 -1.49
N CYS A 77 11.19 6.57 -1.46
CA CYS A 77 12.15 6.09 -2.47
C CYS A 77 11.49 5.74 -3.81
N MET A 78 10.20 5.37 -3.80
CA MET A 78 9.50 4.88 -5.00
C MET A 78 8.60 5.95 -5.62
N LYS A 79 9.23 6.94 -6.28
CA LYS A 79 8.54 8.01 -6.98
C LYS A 79 8.19 7.65 -8.42
N GLN A 80 6.94 7.89 -8.77
CA GLN A 80 6.40 7.78 -10.12
C GLN A 80 6.93 8.91 -11.01
N THR A 81 7.51 8.52 -12.15
CA THR A 81 8.03 9.43 -13.18
C THR A 81 7.17 9.46 -14.45
N TYR A 82 6.18 8.56 -14.57
CA TYR A 82 5.30 8.41 -15.73
C TYR A 82 3.85 8.25 -15.29
N VAL A 83 2.85 8.69 -16.06
CA VAL A 83 1.44 8.78 -15.60
C VAL A 83 0.77 7.43 -15.26
N VAL A 84 1.25 6.30 -15.81
CA VAL A 84 0.52 5.00 -15.78
C VAL A 84 1.16 3.90 -14.91
N ILE A 85 2.02 4.27 -13.96
CA ILE A 85 2.81 3.30 -13.16
C ILE A 85 2.51 3.32 -11.66
N CYS A 86 1.50 4.06 -11.19
CA CYS A 86 1.12 4.12 -9.78
C CYS A 86 0.80 2.73 -9.20
N GLY A 87 -0.07 1.95 -9.85
CA GLY A 87 -0.39 0.59 -9.44
C GLY A 87 0.83 -0.33 -9.42
N PRO A 88 1.59 -0.44 -10.53
CA PRO A 88 2.82 -1.22 -10.58
C PRO A 88 3.88 -0.84 -9.54
N LEU A 89 3.95 0.43 -9.10
CA LEU A 89 4.88 0.88 -8.06
C LEU A 89 4.46 0.45 -6.65
N VAL A 90 3.18 0.14 -6.43
CA VAL A 90 2.68 -0.38 -5.16
C VAL A 90 2.99 -1.88 -5.00
N LEU A 91 3.12 -2.64 -6.10
CA LEU A 91 3.36 -4.08 -6.06
C LEU A 91 4.70 -4.48 -5.40
N PRO A 92 5.85 -3.82 -5.68
CA PRO A 92 7.11 -4.12 -5.00
C PRO A 92 7.03 -3.93 -3.48
N LEU A 93 6.32 -2.90 -3.00
CA LEU A 93 6.09 -2.69 -1.58
C LEU A 93 5.41 -3.92 -0.96
N PHE A 94 4.37 -4.42 -1.62
CA PHE A 94 3.62 -5.57 -1.16
C PHE A 94 4.42 -6.87 -1.21
N GLU A 95 5.16 -7.10 -2.29
CA GLU A 95 6.01 -8.28 -2.43
C GLU A 95 7.12 -8.29 -1.36
N CYS A 96 7.75 -7.13 -1.12
CA CYS A 96 8.79 -6.98 -0.12
C CYS A 96 8.24 -7.21 1.30
N ALA A 97 7.09 -6.59 1.60
CA ALA A 97 6.40 -6.80 2.86
C ALA A 97 5.93 -8.25 3.06
N ALA A 98 5.41 -8.92 2.04
CA ALA A 98 4.97 -10.30 2.13
C ALA A 98 6.15 -11.25 2.42
N ARG A 99 7.32 -10.98 1.83
CA ARG A 99 8.54 -11.79 1.99
C ARG A 99 9.42 -11.39 3.17
N GLY A 100 9.15 -10.26 3.81
CA GLY A 100 10.00 -9.73 4.89
C GLY A 100 11.39 -9.28 4.39
N ILE A 101 11.47 -8.81 3.15
CA ILE A 101 12.70 -8.25 2.58
C ILE A 101 12.63 -6.73 2.52
N THR A 102 13.79 -6.08 2.54
CA THR A 102 13.89 -4.62 2.44
C THR A 102 13.45 -4.15 1.06
N LEU A 103 12.65 -3.10 1.04
CA LEU A 103 12.27 -2.43 -0.20
C LEU A 103 13.52 -1.79 -0.85
N PRO A 104 13.77 -2.01 -2.15
CA PRO A 104 14.86 -1.32 -2.84
C PRO A 104 14.66 0.20 -2.85
N THR A 105 15.74 0.94 -2.64
CA THR A 105 15.74 2.41 -2.69
C THR A 105 15.58 2.98 -4.10
N ALA A 106 15.74 2.14 -5.13
CA ALA A 106 15.52 2.51 -6.52
C ALA A 106 14.92 1.33 -7.29
N MET A 107 13.96 1.64 -8.16
CA MET A 107 13.34 0.67 -9.06
C MET A 107 13.79 0.92 -10.50
N SER A 108 14.42 -0.08 -11.11
CA SER A 108 14.72 -0.02 -12.54
C SER A 108 13.44 -0.16 -13.36
N LYS A 109 13.42 0.43 -14.56
CA LYS A 109 12.31 0.28 -15.51
C LYS A 109 12.01 -1.19 -15.80
N ASN A 110 13.04 -2.02 -15.96
CA ASN A 110 12.91 -3.45 -16.24
C ASN A 110 12.26 -4.21 -15.08
N LEU A 111 12.60 -3.85 -13.85
CA LEU A 111 11.99 -4.46 -12.67
C LEU A 111 10.49 -4.09 -12.59
N LEU A 112 10.13 -2.84 -12.87
CA LEU A 112 8.72 -2.43 -12.94
C LEU A 112 7.95 -3.17 -14.04
N TRP A 113 8.56 -3.39 -15.21
CA TRP A 113 7.97 -4.22 -16.27
C TRP A 113 7.79 -5.66 -15.85
N TYR A 114 8.76 -6.24 -15.14
CA TYR A 114 8.63 -7.59 -14.58
C TYR A 114 7.42 -7.69 -13.64
N PHE A 115 7.23 -6.72 -12.73
CA PHE A 115 6.05 -6.69 -11.86
C PHE A 115 4.75 -6.56 -12.66
N ARG A 116 4.72 -5.72 -13.70
CA ARG A 116 3.57 -5.60 -14.61
C ARG A 116 3.23 -6.94 -15.28
N LEU A 117 4.21 -7.60 -15.86
CA LEU A 117 4.02 -8.90 -16.53
C LEU A 117 3.53 -9.96 -15.54
N ARG A 118 4.18 -10.05 -14.38
CA ARG A 118 3.89 -11.07 -13.38
C ARG A 118 2.51 -10.95 -12.75
N PHE A 119 2.05 -9.73 -12.49
CA PHE A 119 0.84 -9.50 -11.68
C PHE A 119 -0.33 -8.92 -12.47
N CYS A 120 -0.09 -8.23 -13.58
CA CYS A 120 -1.16 -7.61 -14.36
C CYS A 120 -1.52 -8.38 -15.63
N GLY A 121 -0.71 -9.36 -16.05
CA GLY A 121 -0.95 -10.16 -17.25
C GLY A 121 -1.07 -9.28 -18.50
N ILE A 122 0.08 -8.94 -19.09
CA ILE A 122 0.14 -8.33 -20.43
C ILE A 122 0.63 -9.39 -21.40
#